data_AF-A0A4R9VH61-F1
#
_entry.id   AF-A0A4R9VH61-F1
#
_cell.length_a   1.000
_cell.length_b   1.000
_cell.length_c   1.000
_cell.angle_alpha   90.00
_cell.angle_beta   90.00
_cell.angle_gamma   90.00
#
_symmetry.space_group_name_H-M   'P 1'
#
loop_
_entity.id
_entity.type
_entity.pdbx_description
1 polymer ?
#
loop_
_entity_poly.entity_id
_entity_poly.type
_entity_poly.pdbx_seq_one_letter_code
_entity_poly.pdbx_strand_id
1 'polypeptide(L)'
;PDRHYHSLAHIEAMLALAGEYEALLHDPVAVHAAIWFHDAIYDSRAKDNEAKSAALAEQKLAGRTDAARLGRIAAMILATATHELPSSRDADFS
;
A
#
# COMPACT_ATOMS: atom_id res chain seq x y z
N PRO A 1 2.52 7.59 -20.53
CA PRO A 1 1.23 8.32 -20.34
C PRO A 1 0.21 7.54 -19.49
N ASP A 2 0.32 6.20 -19.39
CA ASP A 2 -0.69 5.34 -18.76
C ASP A 2 -0.44 4.89 -17.30
N ARG A 3 0.69 5.26 -16.69
CA ARG A 3 1.10 4.64 -15.41
C ARG A 3 0.32 5.12 -14.18
N HIS A 4 -0.18 6.37 -14.17
CA HIS A 4 -1.01 6.87 -13.07
C HIS A 4 -2.37 6.16 -13.00
N TYR A 5 -2.94 5.79 -14.15
CA TYR A 5 -4.15 4.97 -14.19
C TYR A 5 -3.88 3.54 -13.72
N HIS A 6 -2.69 2.99 -13.99
CA HIS A 6 -2.30 1.68 -13.46
C HIS A 6 -2.14 1.68 -11.93
N SER A 7 -1.56 2.70 -11.32
CA SER A 7 -1.44 2.76 -9.84
C SER A 7 -2.80 2.94 -9.16
N LEU A 8 -3.66 3.81 -9.71
CA LEU A 8 -5.01 3.99 -9.16
C LEU A 8 -5.89 2.76 -9.36
N ALA A 9 -5.89 2.15 -10.55
CA ALA A 9 -6.62 0.92 -10.82
C ALA A 9 -6.11 -0.25 -9.95
N HIS A 10 -4.81 -0.28 -9.64
CA HIS A 10 -4.23 -1.25 -8.71
C HIS A 10 -4.73 -1.03 -7.28
N ILE A 11 -4.75 0.21 -6.79
CA ILE A 11 -5.33 0.56 -5.48
C ILE A 11 -6.82 0.19 -5.43
N GLU A 12 -7.60 0.53 -6.46
CA GLU A 12 -9.02 0.18 -6.56
C GLU A 12 -9.22 -1.34 -6.55
N ALA A 13 -8.40 -2.11 -7.28
CA ALA A 13 -8.47 -3.57 -7.27
C ALA A 13 -8.12 -4.16 -5.89
N MET A 14 -7.11 -3.62 -5.20
CA MET A 14 -6.75 -4.05 -3.84
C MET A 14 -7.84 -3.70 -2.83
N LEU A 15 -8.48 -2.53 -2.93
CA LEU A 15 -9.59 -2.13 -2.08
C LEU A 15 -10.85 -2.97 -2.36
N ALA A 16 -11.14 -3.27 -3.63
CA ALA A 16 -12.25 -4.15 -3.99
C ALA A 16 -12.04 -5.55 -3.42
N LEU A 17 -10.84 -6.11 -3.55
CA LEU A 17 -10.49 -7.40 -2.94
C LEU A 17 -10.58 -7.33 -1.42
N ALA A 18 -10.07 -6.27 -0.78
CA ALA A 18 -10.19 -6.09 0.67
C ALA A 18 -11.66 -6.03 1.13
N GLY A 19 -12.54 -5.40 0.35
CA GLY A 19 -13.99 -5.38 0.56
C GLY A 19 -14.64 -6.75 0.38
N GLU A 20 -14.27 -7.51 -0.66
CA GLU A 20 -14.78 -8.87 -0.89
C GLU A 20 -14.43 -9.83 0.26
N TYR A 21 -13.25 -9.65 0.86
CA TYR A 21 -12.79 -10.44 1.99
C TYR A 21 -12.99 -9.76 3.34
N GLU A 22 -13.74 -8.65 3.41
CA GLU A 22 -13.87 -7.82 4.62
C GLU A 22 -14.34 -8.63 5.85
N ALA A 23 -15.27 -9.56 5.64
CA ALA A 23 -15.78 -10.44 6.69
C ALA A 23 -14.73 -11.44 7.25
N LEU A 24 -13.63 -11.64 6.53
CA LEU A 24 -12.51 -12.49 6.91
C LEU A 24 -11.32 -11.68 7.47
N LEU A 25 -11.36 -10.35 7.35
CA LEU A 25 -10.34 -9.46 7.88
C LEU A 25 -10.57 -9.23 9.38
N HIS A 26 -9.54 -9.47 10.19
CA HIS A 26 -9.58 -9.15 11.61
C HIS A 26 -9.67 -7.64 11.89
N ASP A 27 -9.15 -6.79 11.00
CA ASP A 27 -9.18 -5.34 11.15
C ASP A 27 -9.25 -4.66 9.76
N PRO A 28 -10.46 -4.54 9.17
CA PRO A 28 -10.64 -3.93 7.85
C PRO A 28 -10.13 -2.49 7.77
N VAL A 29 -10.24 -1.74 8.87
CA VAL A 29 -9.77 -0.34 8.94
C VAL A 29 -8.25 -0.28 8.81
N ALA A 30 -7.54 -1.19 9.47
CA ALA A 30 -6.09 -1.28 9.32
C ALA A 30 -5.68 -1.63 7.89
N VAL A 31 -6.40 -2.56 7.26
CA VAL A 31 -6.12 -2.98 5.87
C VAL A 31 -6.34 -1.84 4.89
N HIS A 32 -7.47 -1.13 4.98
CA HIS A 32 -7.74 0.02 4.13
C HIS A 32 -6.68 1.12 4.33
N ALA A 33 -6.30 1.41 5.58
CA ALA A 33 -5.24 2.37 5.85
C ALA A 33 -3.91 1.93 5.21
N ALA A 34 -3.52 0.67 5.36
CA ALA A 34 -2.31 0.15 4.74
C ALA A 34 -2.34 0.29 3.21
N ILE A 35 -3.47 -0.03 2.56
CA ILE A 35 -3.63 0.13 1.11
C ILE A 35 -3.54 1.60 0.69
N TRP A 36 -4.10 2.54 1.45
CA TRP A 36 -3.96 3.96 1.11
C TRP A 36 -2.55 4.50 1.31
N PHE A 37 -1.83 4.01 2.33
CA PHE A 37 -0.53 4.54 2.68
C PHE A 37 0.65 3.83 2.00
N HIS A 38 0.50 2.60 1.50
CA HIS A 38 1.64 1.84 0.96
C HIS A 38 2.37 2.57 -0.18
N ASP A 39 1.62 3.24 -1.06
CA ASP A 39 2.14 4.02 -2.19
C ASP A 39 2.09 5.55 -1.94
N ALA A 40 1.96 5.98 -0.67
CA ALA A 40 1.90 7.40 -0.34
C ALA A 40 3.22 8.13 -0.62
N ILE A 41 4.34 7.42 -0.53
CA ILE A 41 5.66 7.88 -0.95
C ILE A 41 6.14 6.96 -2.07
N TYR A 42 6.29 7.52 -3.27
CA TYR A 42 6.77 6.79 -4.44
C TYR A 42 7.92 7.54 -5.11
N ASP A 43 9.13 6.98 -5.00
CA ASP A 43 10.31 7.40 -5.74
C ASP A 43 10.94 6.17 -6.39
N SER A 44 10.88 6.08 -7.73
CA SER A 44 11.38 4.93 -8.49
C SER A 44 12.88 4.66 -8.35
N ARG A 45 13.64 5.61 -7.78
CA ARG A 45 15.08 5.46 -7.51
C ARG A 45 15.38 5.10 -6.06
N ALA A 46 14.40 5.22 -5.16
CA ALA A 46 14.56 4.97 -3.75
C ALA A 46 14.07 3.56 -3.40
N LYS A 47 14.78 2.91 -2.47
CA LYS A 47 14.45 1.55 -1.97
C LYS A 47 13.77 1.56 -0.61
N ASP A 48 13.48 2.76 -0.10
CA ASP A 48 12.93 3.00 1.23
C ASP A 48 11.53 3.64 1.16
N ASN A 49 10.87 3.57 -0.01
CA ASN A 49 9.54 4.12 -0.24
C ASN A 49 8.54 3.58 0.78
N GLU A 50 8.51 2.27 0.96
CA GLU A 50 7.59 1.58 1.85
C GLU A 50 7.89 1.89 3.31
N ALA A 51 9.18 2.03 3.67
CA ALA A 51 9.57 2.45 5.01
C ALA A 51 9.13 3.90 5.31
N LYS A 52 9.29 4.79 4.33
CA LYS A 52 8.82 6.19 4.42
C LYS A 52 7.29 6.27 4.45
N SER A 53 6.61 5.47 3.64
CA SER A 53 5.16 5.32 3.62
C SER A 53 4.63 4.82 4.97
N ALA A 54 5.28 3.82 5.57
CA ALA A 54 4.93 3.31 6.90
C ALA A 54 5.12 4.39 7.98
N ALA A 55 6.27 5.07 7.98
CA ALA A 55 6.53 6.17 8.93
C ALA A 55 5.52 7.32 8.76
N LEU A 56 5.12 7.64 7.53
CA LEU A 56 4.09 8.63 7.26
C LEU A 56 2.73 8.19 7.81
N ALA A 57 2.35 6.92 7.63
CA ALA A 57 1.12 6.37 8.20
C ALA A 57 1.13 6.46 9.73
N GLU A 58 2.24 6.08 10.38
CA GLU A 58 2.40 6.20 11.82
C GLU A 58 2.20 7.64 12.31
N GLN A 59 2.83 8.61 11.65
CA GLN A 59 2.69 10.02 11.99
C GLN A 59 1.28 10.56 11.77
N LYS A 60 0.63 10.17 10.67
CA LYS A 60 -0.73 10.65 10.32
C LYS A 60 -1.81 10.00 11.16
N LEU A 61 -1.61 8.77 11.63
CA LEU A 61 -2.60 8.03 12.41
C LEU A 61 -2.30 8.04 13.92
N ALA A 62 -1.15 8.58 14.33
CA ALA A 62 -0.84 8.83 15.73
C ALA A 62 -1.98 9.62 16.41
N GLY A 63 -2.47 9.09 17.53
CA GLY A 63 -3.58 9.68 18.30
C GLY A 63 -4.97 9.52 17.68
N ARG A 64 -5.09 8.95 16.47
CA ARG A 64 -6.36 8.61 15.82
C ARG A 64 -6.73 7.13 15.97
N THR A 65 -5.76 6.29 16.34
CA THR A 65 -5.96 4.86 16.61
C THR A 65 -5.02 4.38 17.71
N ASP A 66 -5.27 3.17 18.24
CA ASP A 66 -4.39 2.50 19.19
C ASP A 66 -3.07 2.05 18.56
N ALA A 67 -2.04 1.90 19.40
CA ALA A 67 -0.70 1.53 18.97
C ALA A 67 -0.63 0.13 18.33
N ALA A 68 -1.51 -0.80 18.71
CA ALA A 68 -1.52 -2.13 18.13
C ALA A 68 -2.02 -2.10 16.69
N ARG A 69 -3.07 -1.31 16.40
CA ARG A 69 -3.54 -1.06 15.03
C ARG A 69 -2.50 -0.33 14.21
N LEU A 70 -1.85 0.68 14.79
CA LEU A 70 -0.79 1.42 14.11
C LEU A 70 0.37 0.51 13.68
N GLY A 71 0.80 -0.39 14.57
CA GLY A 71 1.83 -1.39 14.26
C GLY A 71 1.40 -2.39 13.19
N ARG A 72 0.12 -2.80 13.16
CA ARG A 72 -0.42 -3.65 12.08
C ARG A 72 -0.37 -2.94 10.73
N ILE A 73 -0.77 -1.67 10.67
CA ILE A 73 -0.75 -0.85 9.46
C ILE A 73 0.68 -0.72 8.92
N ALA A 74 1.62 -0.35 9.80
CA ALA A 74 3.04 -0.22 9.42
C ALA A 74 3.62 -1.55 8.93
N ALA A 75 3.33 -2.67 9.60
CA ALA A 75 3.80 -3.99 9.18
C ALA A 75 3.23 -4.41 7.81
N MET A 76 1.95 -4.11 7.55
CA MET A 76 1.32 -4.37 6.25
C MET A 76 1.96 -3.56 5.13
N ILE A 77 2.24 -2.27 5.36
CA ILE A 77 2.93 -1.41 4.38
C ILE A 77 4.36 -1.91 4.13
N LEU A 78 5.12 -2.24 5.18
CA LEU A 78 6.47 -2.77 5.01
C LEU A 78 6.49 -4.11 4.26
N ALA A 79 5.45 -4.92 4.40
CA ALA A 79 5.31 -6.17 3.67
C ALA A 79 5.09 -5.96 2.16
N THR A 80 4.62 -4.78 1.71
CA THR A 80 4.51 -4.49 0.27
C THR A 80 5.87 -4.18 -0.37
N ALA A 81 6.92 -3.93 0.41
CA ALA A 81 8.27 -3.65 -0.11
C ALA A 81 8.89 -4.85 -0.84
N THR A 82 8.47 -6.07 -0.48
CA THR A 82 8.87 -7.30 -1.17
C THR A 82 7.95 -7.65 -2.34
N HIS A 83 6.82 -6.95 -2.45
CA HIS A 83 5.92 -7.02 -3.60
C HIS A 83 6.55 -6.15 -4.70
N GLU A 84 7.61 -6.65 -5.33
CA GLU A 84 8.09 -6.05 -6.57
C GLU A 84 6.92 -6.05 -7.55
N LEU A 85 6.31 -4.88 -7.76
CA LEU A 85 5.39 -4.68 -8.86
C LEU A 85 6.09 -5.23 -10.10
N PRO A 86 5.48 -6.17 -10.85
CA PRO A 86 6.09 -6.65 -12.06
C PRO A 86 6.37 -5.42 -12.89
N SER A 87 7.67 -5.09 -13.04
CA SER A 87 8.09 -4.03 -13.92
C SER A 87 7.42 -4.36 -15.24
N SER A 88 6.49 -3.51 -15.68
CA SER A 88 5.78 -3.71 -16.94
C SER A 88 6.85 -3.56 -18.02
N ARG A 89 7.55 -4.66 -18.29
CA ARG A 89 8.45 -4.86 -19.40
C ARG A 89 7.55 -5.13 -20.60
N ASP A 90 6.80 -4.10 -20.97
CA ASP A 90 6.13 -4.06 -22.26
C ASP A 90 7.05 -3.34 -23.25
N ALA A 91 7.14 -4.00 -24.40
CA ALA A 91 7.73 -3.59 -25.67
C ALA A 91 9.26 -3.76 -25.82
N ASP A 92 9.64 -4.88 -26.44
CA ASP A 92 10.01 -4.81 -27.86
C ASP A 92 9.68 -6.15 -28.54
N PHE A 93 8.52 -6.21 -29.20
CA PHE A 93 8.33 -7.12 -30.31
C PHE A 93 8.87 -6.41 -31.56
N SER A 94 10.08 -6.79 -31.98
CA SER A 94 10.61 -6.52 -33.32
C SER A 94 10.11 -7.57 -34.30
#